data_AF-A0A956PCP8-F1
#
_entry.id   AF-A0A956PCP8-F1
#
_cell.length_a   1.000
_cell.length_b   1.000
_cell.length_c   1.000
_cell.angle_alpha   90.00
_cell.angle_beta   90.00
_cell.angle_gamma   90.00
#
_symmetry.space_group_name_H-M   'P 1'
#
loop_
_entity.id
_entity.type
_entity.pdbx_description
1 polymer ?
#
loop_
_entity_poly.entity_id
_entity_poly.type
_entity_poly.pdbx_seq_one_letter_code
_entity_poly.pdbx_strand_id
1 'polypeptide(L)'
;MTAENGMGALVPIDEALARLGLADAVRVIPVDSGYPSPKKINLVLTRRWRGNYLYESSAATESIVRQIEEGLDANGVERLEGLLVTHCHGDHAGSAGIIAGRGRPAGERAPIYCHSTGYRYLAHPEVTFLDETYLLFLHRAHWGRFDYSQMTADVLEQFPIRKMFATYFRRTPKHALRFVDHGELPAAITAVHTPGHSLDCVVYYDEAFGLAVPGDTIITTGTPDDASTWGFVVPIFTVLGQSYSAGFESFILTIRRLRRFFEIHDVRVIIPPHGKFAILDPHAWVKFAEGYFESIYRALLDELTDGGPRRDPFVATDVLGRISSAGAHKMSTPSHVFGMLCSLAEEGFFDMEEDEKTRHVRFTMREVPPEDFMARKLAQDPGFVPVYSRGGRVAASL
;
A
#
# COMPACT_ATOMS: atom_id res chain seq x y z
N MET A 1 4.80 -17.94 -17.05
CA MET A 1 6.05 -17.66 -16.30
C MET A 1 6.21 -18.75 -15.25
N THR A 2 7.19 -19.63 -15.39
CA THR A 2 7.51 -20.62 -14.37
C THR A 2 8.21 -19.94 -13.19
N ALA A 3 7.88 -20.35 -11.96
CA ALA A 3 8.24 -19.68 -10.70
C ALA A 3 9.76 -19.59 -10.39
N GLU A 4 10.62 -20.20 -11.21
CA GLU A 4 12.05 -20.34 -10.93
C GLU A 4 12.86 -19.02 -11.03
N ASN A 5 12.39 -18.02 -11.79
CA ASN A 5 13.16 -16.78 -11.98
C ASN A 5 12.90 -15.69 -10.92
N GLY A 6 11.97 -15.88 -9.99
CA GLY A 6 11.60 -14.87 -8.97
C GLY A 6 12.07 -15.18 -7.55
N MET A 7 12.36 -16.45 -7.24
CA MET A 7 12.63 -16.86 -5.86
C MET A 7 13.97 -16.34 -5.31
N GLY A 8 14.97 -16.11 -6.16
CA GLY A 8 16.28 -15.60 -5.72
C GLY A 8 16.24 -14.19 -5.12
N ALA A 9 15.16 -13.43 -5.33
CA ALA A 9 15.00 -12.08 -4.83
C ALA A 9 14.40 -12.02 -3.41
N LEU A 10 13.64 -13.03 -2.99
CA LEU A 10 12.98 -13.10 -1.68
C LEU A 10 13.86 -13.87 -0.70
N VAL A 11 14.21 -13.23 0.41
CA VAL A 11 15.06 -13.82 1.45
C VAL A 11 14.39 -13.57 2.80
N PRO A 12 14.33 -14.57 3.72
CA PRO A 12 13.86 -14.33 5.07
C PRO A 12 14.51 -13.09 5.69
N ILE A 13 13.72 -12.24 6.33
CA ILE A 13 14.16 -10.90 6.76
C ILE A 13 15.46 -10.96 7.59
N ASP A 14 15.54 -11.86 8.57
CA ASP A 14 16.72 -11.98 9.44
C ASP A 14 17.98 -12.41 8.68
N GLU A 15 17.83 -13.32 7.71
CA GLU A 15 18.92 -13.76 6.84
C GLU A 15 19.40 -12.62 5.94
N ALA A 16 18.48 -11.85 5.35
CA ALA A 16 18.79 -10.69 4.53
C ALA A 16 19.57 -9.64 5.32
N LEU A 17 19.12 -9.32 6.54
CA LEU A 17 19.79 -8.37 7.42
C LEU A 17 21.18 -8.85 7.85
N ALA A 18 21.35 -10.14 8.15
CA ALA A 18 22.64 -10.72 8.48
C ALA A 18 23.61 -10.68 7.29
N ARG A 19 23.15 -11.08 6.10
CA ARG A 19 23.94 -11.07 4.85
C ARG A 19 24.46 -9.68 4.49
N LEU A 20 23.67 -8.65 4.78
CA LEU A 20 24.01 -7.25 4.48
C LEU A 20 24.80 -6.54 5.58
N GLY A 21 25.07 -7.21 6.70
CA GLY A 21 25.73 -6.62 7.87
C GLY A 21 24.87 -5.55 8.56
N LEU A 22 23.54 -5.63 8.42
CA LEU A 22 22.58 -4.67 8.97
C LEU A 22 21.93 -5.16 10.27
N ALA A 23 22.21 -6.40 10.66
CA ALA A 23 21.62 -7.06 11.83
C ALA A 23 21.99 -6.45 13.18
N ASP A 24 22.67 -5.30 13.27
CA ASP A 24 22.83 -4.49 14.51
C ASP A 24 22.14 -3.12 14.41
N ALA A 25 22.08 -2.58 13.19
CA ALA A 25 21.51 -1.27 12.90
C ALA A 25 20.01 -1.31 12.57
N VAL A 26 19.51 -2.44 12.07
CA VAL A 26 18.11 -2.61 11.64
C VAL A 26 17.50 -3.80 12.38
N ARG A 27 16.28 -3.62 12.86
CA ARG A 27 15.47 -4.65 13.52
C ARG A 27 14.06 -4.64 12.94
N VAL A 28 13.45 -5.81 12.86
CA VAL A 28 12.03 -5.92 12.53
C VAL A 28 11.28 -6.43 13.75
N ILE A 29 10.23 -5.71 14.12
CA ILE A 29 9.37 -6.00 15.26
C ILE A 29 8.00 -6.38 14.69
N PRO A 30 7.71 -7.68 14.49
CA PRO A 30 6.43 -8.12 13.97
C PRO A 30 5.35 -8.01 15.05
N VAL A 31 4.28 -7.26 14.80
CA VAL A 31 3.13 -7.11 15.70
C VAL A 31 1.83 -7.41 14.96
N ASP A 32 0.73 -7.68 15.68
CA ASP A 32 -0.57 -7.81 15.03
C ASP A 32 -0.98 -6.49 14.34
N SER A 33 -1.56 -6.60 13.13
CA SER A 33 -2.12 -5.45 12.37
C SER A 33 -3.43 -4.93 12.98
N GLY A 34 -4.17 -5.78 13.68
CA GLY A 34 -5.53 -5.51 14.15
C GLY A 34 -6.62 -5.95 13.19
N TYR A 35 -6.32 -6.16 11.90
CA TYR A 35 -7.31 -6.63 10.91
C TYR A 35 -7.85 -8.05 11.18
N PRO A 36 -9.06 -8.41 10.69
CA PRO A 36 -9.76 -9.67 10.99
C PRO A 36 -9.04 -10.98 10.64
N SER A 37 -8.05 -10.92 9.74
CA SER A 37 -7.17 -12.05 9.46
C SER A 37 -5.86 -11.82 10.21
N PRO A 38 -5.21 -12.86 10.78
CA PRO A 38 -3.93 -12.73 11.49
C PRO A 38 -2.83 -12.29 10.52
N LYS A 39 -2.84 -11.00 10.22
CA LYS A 39 -1.83 -10.28 9.46
C LYS A 39 -0.95 -9.63 10.51
N LYS A 40 0.34 -9.93 10.43
CA LYS A 40 1.35 -9.18 11.17
C LYS A 40 1.75 -7.96 10.34
N ILE A 41 2.13 -6.89 11.01
CA ILE A 41 2.90 -5.81 10.42
C ILE A 41 4.33 -5.83 10.96
N ASN A 42 5.28 -5.66 10.06
CA ASN A 42 6.71 -5.55 10.33
C ASN A 42 7.02 -4.09 10.64
N LEU A 43 7.14 -3.74 11.93
CA LEU A 43 7.66 -2.43 12.29
C LEU A 43 9.18 -2.46 12.10
N VAL A 44 9.71 -1.56 11.29
CA VAL A 44 11.16 -1.50 11.07
C VAL A 44 11.75 -0.49 12.04
N LEU A 45 12.71 -0.92 12.85
CA LEU A 45 13.45 -0.07 13.77
C LEU A 45 14.86 0.13 13.23
N THR A 46 15.27 1.38 13.01
CA THR A 46 16.65 1.72 12.65
C THR A 46 17.34 2.46 13.79
N ARG A 47 18.55 2.01 14.10
CA ARG A 47 19.45 2.62 15.10
C ARG A 47 20.50 3.45 14.39
N ARG A 48 20.53 4.73 14.69
CA ARG A 48 21.51 5.68 14.15
C ARG A 48 22.24 6.36 15.29
N TRP A 49 23.37 6.98 15.00
CA TRP A 49 24.13 7.76 15.98
C TRP A 49 23.31 8.89 16.64
N ARG A 50 22.29 9.40 15.95
CA ARG A 50 21.36 10.42 16.47
C ARG A 50 20.16 9.86 17.23
N GLY A 51 19.98 8.54 17.28
CA GLY A 51 18.89 7.87 18.00
C GLY A 51 18.10 6.89 17.14
N ASN A 52 16.91 6.54 17.63
CA ASN A 52 16.07 5.46 17.08
C ASN A 52 14.93 6.02 16.22
N TYR A 53 14.74 5.43 15.04
CA TYR A 53 13.60 5.72 14.17
C TYR A 53 12.78 4.45 13.98
N LEU A 54 11.46 4.59 14.10
CA LEU A 54 10.52 3.50 13.88
C LEU A 54 9.72 3.79 12.62
N TYR A 55 9.53 2.78 11.78
CA TYR A 55 8.68 2.83 10.61
C TYR A 55 7.42 2.03 10.91
N GLU A 56 6.28 2.67 10.68
CA GLU A 56 4.94 2.19 11.05
C GLU A 56 4.69 2.11 12.57
N SER A 57 3.43 1.93 12.94
CA SER A 57 2.96 1.92 14.32
C SER A 57 1.80 0.96 14.58
N SER A 58 1.29 0.23 13.58
CA SER A 58 0.12 -0.64 13.76
C SER A 58 -1.14 0.05 14.33
N ALA A 59 -2.17 -0.75 14.57
CA ALA A 59 -3.42 -0.35 15.18
C ALA A 59 -3.27 -0.02 16.67
N ALA A 60 -4.10 0.91 17.14
CA ALA A 60 -4.07 1.46 18.49
C ALA A 60 -4.88 0.69 19.53
N THR A 61 -5.06 -0.62 19.32
CA THR A 61 -5.65 -1.46 20.37
C THR A 61 -4.64 -1.67 21.48
N GLU A 62 -5.10 -1.79 22.72
CA GLU A 62 -4.22 -1.90 23.89
C GLU A 62 -3.26 -3.10 23.78
N SER A 63 -3.74 -4.24 23.28
CA SER A 63 -2.90 -5.44 23.09
C SER A 63 -1.80 -5.23 22.06
N ILE A 64 -2.08 -4.50 20.97
CA ILE A 64 -1.09 -4.22 19.92
C ILE A 64 -0.08 -3.19 20.41
N VAL A 65 -0.54 -2.10 21.04
CA VAL A 65 0.34 -1.10 21.65
C VAL A 65 1.32 -1.76 22.62
N ARG A 66 0.85 -2.70 23.46
CA ARG A 66 1.72 -3.46 24.35
C ARG A 66 2.73 -4.32 23.61
N GLN A 67 2.35 -5.01 22.52
CA GLN A 67 3.31 -5.76 21.69
C GLN A 67 4.42 -4.86 21.14
N ILE A 68 4.08 -3.63 20.73
CA ILE A 68 5.04 -2.65 20.22
C ILE A 68 5.98 -2.21 21.34
N GLU A 69 5.46 -1.86 22.51
CA GLU A 69 6.25 -1.45 23.67
C GLU A 69 7.22 -2.57 24.12
N GLU A 70 6.73 -3.80 24.24
CA GLU A 70 7.56 -4.98 24.56
C GLU A 70 8.66 -5.20 23.51
N GLY A 71 8.32 -5.04 22.22
CA GLY A 71 9.30 -5.15 21.13
C GLY A 71 10.35 -4.05 21.14
N LEU A 72 9.98 -2.82 21.51
CA LEU A 72 10.91 -1.70 21.68
C LEU A 72 11.82 -1.92 22.91
N ASP A 73 11.27 -2.43 24.01
CA ASP A 73 12.00 -2.73 25.24
C ASP A 73 13.01 -3.86 25.05
N ALA A 74 12.62 -4.95 24.36
CA ALA A 74 13.52 -6.03 23.96
C ALA A 74 14.69 -5.54 23.07
N ASN A 75 14.52 -4.37 22.46
CA ASN A 75 15.50 -3.70 21.62
C ASN A 75 16.21 -2.53 22.33
N GLY A 76 16.02 -2.36 23.64
CA GLY A 76 16.68 -1.29 24.41
C GLY A 76 16.31 0.12 23.95
N VAL A 77 15.11 0.31 23.39
CA VAL A 77 14.64 1.61 22.89
C VAL A 77 13.89 2.34 23.98
N GLU A 78 14.59 3.21 24.69
CA GLU A 78 14.00 4.09 25.71
C GLU A 78 13.20 5.25 25.09
N ARG A 79 13.66 5.76 23.93
CA ARG A 79 13.12 6.95 23.27
C ARG A 79 13.20 6.85 21.75
N LEU A 80 12.18 7.38 21.08
CA LEU A 80 12.13 7.56 19.63
C LEU A 80 12.49 9.00 19.24
N GLU A 81 13.31 9.14 18.20
CA GLU A 81 13.63 10.42 17.57
C GLU A 81 12.72 10.75 16.39
N GLY A 82 12.05 9.75 15.83
CA GLY A 82 11.06 9.93 14.80
C GLY A 82 10.25 8.66 14.55
N LEU A 83 9.02 8.85 14.12
CA LEU A 83 8.13 7.81 13.64
C LEU A 83 7.79 8.10 12.18
N LEU A 84 8.04 7.15 11.27
CA LEU A 84 7.81 7.30 9.85
C LEU A 84 6.61 6.44 9.44
N VAL A 85 5.52 7.07 9.04
CA VAL A 85 4.28 6.41 8.63
C VAL A 85 4.23 6.39 7.11
N THR A 86 4.10 5.21 6.51
CA THR A 86 4.10 5.08 5.04
C THR A 86 2.79 5.51 4.42
N HIS A 87 1.67 5.28 5.12
CA HIS A 87 0.34 5.72 4.74
C HIS A 87 -0.64 5.58 5.91
N CYS A 88 -1.85 6.10 5.75
CA CYS A 88 -2.78 6.34 6.84
C CYS A 88 -3.67 5.18 7.27
N HIS A 89 -3.52 3.97 6.71
CA HIS A 89 -4.34 2.85 7.15
C HIS A 89 -4.09 2.50 8.63
N GLY A 90 -5.13 1.98 9.29
CA GLY A 90 -5.15 1.82 10.74
C GLY A 90 -4.07 0.88 11.26
N ASP A 91 -3.69 -0.13 10.48
CA ASP A 91 -2.60 -1.06 10.78
C ASP A 91 -1.21 -0.53 10.42
N HIS A 92 -1.07 0.70 9.94
CA HIS A 92 0.23 1.36 9.73
C HIS A 92 0.38 2.56 10.66
N ALA A 93 -0.67 3.36 10.78
CA ALA A 93 -0.61 4.67 11.41
C ALA A 93 -1.49 4.80 12.66
N GLY A 94 -2.29 3.78 12.96
CA GLY A 94 -3.36 3.84 13.93
C GLY A 94 -2.90 4.28 15.32
N SER A 95 -1.76 3.75 15.78
CA SER A 95 -1.19 4.04 17.09
C SER A 95 -0.09 5.10 17.09
N ALA A 96 0.15 5.78 15.96
CA ALA A 96 1.26 6.73 15.80
C ALA A 96 1.29 7.82 16.89
N GLY A 97 0.13 8.37 17.23
CA GLY A 97 -0.03 9.36 18.30
C GLY A 97 0.24 8.84 19.71
N ILE A 98 0.23 7.53 19.95
CA ILE A 98 0.61 6.89 21.22
C ILE A 98 2.12 6.61 21.20
N ILE A 99 2.58 5.84 20.22
CA ILE A 99 3.94 5.31 20.18
C ILE A 99 4.98 6.43 20.08
N ALA A 100 4.68 7.52 19.38
CA ALA A 100 5.56 8.69 19.36
C ALA A 100 5.79 9.33 20.74
N GLY A 101 4.98 9.01 21.76
CA GLY A 101 5.19 9.46 23.15
C GLY A 101 6.25 8.67 23.91
N ARG A 102 6.79 7.58 23.35
CA ARG A 102 7.79 6.73 24.01
C ARG A 102 8.99 7.54 24.49
N GLY A 103 9.28 7.43 25.79
CA GLY A 103 10.42 8.09 26.43
C GLY A 103 10.30 9.61 26.57
N ARG A 104 9.07 10.15 26.54
CA ARG A 104 8.81 11.60 26.60
C ARG A 104 7.81 11.97 27.69
N PRO A 105 7.86 13.21 28.21
CA PRO A 105 6.84 13.72 29.12
C PRO A 105 5.42 13.61 28.56
N ALA A 106 4.43 13.57 29.45
CA ALA A 106 3.03 13.54 29.05
C ALA A 106 2.69 14.72 28.12
N GLY A 107 2.07 14.41 26.98
CA GLY A 107 1.73 15.40 25.94
C GLY A 107 2.82 15.66 24.90
N GLU A 108 4.08 15.30 25.16
CA GLU A 108 5.15 15.43 24.17
C GLU A 108 5.22 14.21 23.24
N ARG A 109 5.66 14.43 21.99
CA ARG A 109 5.78 13.39 20.97
C ARG A 109 7.07 13.57 20.17
N ALA A 110 7.61 12.47 19.67
CA ALA A 110 8.57 12.49 18.58
C ALA A 110 7.88 13.03 17.31
N PRO A 111 8.63 13.66 16.38
CA PRO A 111 8.12 13.98 15.06
C PRO A 111 7.55 12.73 14.36
N ILE A 112 6.36 12.87 13.79
CA ILE A 112 5.67 11.83 13.02
C ILE A 112 5.66 12.26 11.56
N TYR A 113 6.42 11.56 10.74
CA TYR A 113 6.61 11.84 9.33
C TYR A 113 5.54 11.10 8.52
N CYS A 114 4.80 11.83 7.69
CA CYS A 114 3.81 11.27 6.78
C CYS A 114 3.62 12.17 5.55
N HIS A 115 2.92 11.67 4.54
CA HIS A 115 2.49 12.50 3.42
C HIS A 115 1.30 13.37 3.81
N SER A 116 1.28 14.63 3.34
CA SER A 116 0.25 15.61 3.73
C SER A 116 -1.17 15.15 3.40
N THR A 117 -1.40 14.40 2.33
CA THR A 117 -2.73 13.88 1.96
C THR A 117 -3.32 12.91 2.99
N GLY A 118 -2.48 12.26 3.81
CA GLY A 118 -2.90 11.35 4.88
C GLY A 118 -3.25 12.07 6.20
N TYR A 119 -3.00 13.37 6.33
CA TYR A 119 -3.03 14.06 7.64
C TYR A 119 -4.39 13.93 8.35
N ARG A 120 -5.50 13.97 7.60
CA ARG A 120 -6.86 14.00 8.17
C ARG A 120 -7.18 12.71 8.92
N TYR A 121 -6.72 11.57 8.40
CA TYR A 121 -6.87 10.24 9.00
C TYR A 121 -6.18 10.17 10.36
N LEU A 122 -5.03 10.84 10.50
CA LEU A 122 -4.27 10.86 11.74
C LEU A 122 -4.81 11.89 12.75
N ALA A 123 -5.13 13.10 12.29
CA ALA A 123 -5.51 14.21 13.15
C ALA A 123 -6.99 14.20 13.57
N HIS A 124 -7.84 13.57 12.76
CA HIS A 124 -9.30 13.52 12.90
C HIS A 124 -9.84 12.12 12.56
N PRO A 125 -9.39 11.07 13.27
CA PRO A 125 -9.72 9.69 12.91
C PRO A 125 -11.22 9.42 12.94
N GLU A 126 -11.98 9.98 13.88
CA GLU A 126 -13.44 9.72 14.00
C GLU A 126 -14.22 10.12 12.74
N VAL A 127 -14.00 11.33 12.22
CA VAL A 127 -14.68 11.80 11.00
C VAL A 127 -14.16 11.04 9.79
N THR A 128 -12.85 10.87 9.71
CA THR A 128 -12.24 10.22 8.55
C THR A 128 -12.61 8.74 8.45
N PHE A 129 -12.87 8.11 9.59
CA PHE A 129 -13.34 6.76 9.68
C PHE A 129 -14.76 6.58 9.09
N LEU A 130 -15.64 7.58 9.24
CA LEU A 130 -16.94 7.60 8.57
C LEU A 130 -16.76 7.57 7.05
N ASP A 131 -15.88 8.43 6.55
CA ASP A 131 -15.56 8.52 5.12
C ASP A 131 -14.95 7.21 4.60
N GLU A 132 -13.95 6.66 5.28
CA GLU A 132 -13.26 5.43 4.89
C GLU A 132 -14.21 4.24 4.80
N THR A 133 -15.06 4.05 5.81
CA THR A 133 -15.98 2.91 5.81
C THR A 133 -17.01 3.06 4.69
N TYR A 134 -17.52 4.28 4.47
CA TYR A 134 -18.43 4.55 3.37
C TYR A 134 -17.79 4.30 2.00
N LEU A 135 -16.58 4.81 1.77
CA LEU A 135 -15.84 4.61 0.51
C LEU A 135 -15.52 3.14 0.28
N LEU A 136 -15.13 2.40 1.33
CA LEU A 136 -14.87 0.97 1.24
C LEU A 136 -16.12 0.19 0.82
N PHE A 137 -17.28 0.52 1.41
CA PHE A 137 -18.53 -0.11 1.02
C PHE A 137 -18.93 0.27 -0.40
N LEU A 138 -18.78 1.53 -0.78
CA LEU A 138 -19.18 2.03 -2.09
C LEU A 138 -18.35 1.37 -3.18
N HIS A 139 -17.03 1.34 -3.01
CA HIS A 139 -16.12 0.63 -3.90
C HIS A 139 -16.49 -0.85 -4.01
N ARG A 140 -16.87 -1.47 -2.88
CA ARG A 140 -17.29 -2.86 -2.89
C ARG A 140 -18.65 -3.08 -3.56
N ALA A 141 -19.53 -2.09 -3.59
CA ALA A 141 -20.76 -2.18 -4.36
C ALA A 141 -20.51 -2.00 -5.85
N HIS A 142 -19.67 -1.04 -6.22
CA HIS A 142 -19.37 -0.66 -7.60
C HIS A 142 -18.98 -1.84 -8.49
N TRP A 143 -18.15 -2.74 -7.99
CA TRP A 143 -17.73 -3.93 -8.73
C TRP A 143 -18.63 -5.18 -8.50
N GLY A 144 -19.75 -5.07 -7.76
CA GLY A 144 -20.73 -6.15 -7.56
C GLY A 144 -20.68 -6.98 -6.26
N ARG A 145 -19.94 -6.58 -5.19
CA ARG A 145 -19.90 -7.35 -3.93
C ARG A 145 -21.01 -7.01 -2.92
N PHE A 146 -21.58 -5.82 -3.00
CA PHE A 146 -22.69 -5.38 -2.15
C PHE A 146 -23.79 -4.76 -2.99
N ASP A 147 -25.02 -4.84 -2.52
CA ASP A 147 -26.14 -4.10 -3.08
C ASP A 147 -26.50 -2.97 -2.12
N TYR A 148 -26.27 -1.72 -2.55
CA TYR A 148 -26.58 -0.55 -1.71
C TYR A 148 -28.07 -0.37 -1.45
N SER A 149 -28.94 -0.98 -2.25
CA SER A 149 -30.38 -0.94 -1.99
C SER A 149 -30.77 -1.63 -0.68
N GLN A 150 -29.87 -2.44 -0.13
CA GLN A 150 -30.00 -3.12 1.16
C GLN A 150 -29.20 -2.45 2.29
N MET A 151 -28.44 -1.39 1.99
CA MET A 151 -27.55 -0.70 2.93
C MET A 151 -28.15 0.64 3.38
N THR A 152 -29.09 0.59 4.33
CA THR A 152 -29.60 1.82 4.97
C THR A 152 -28.50 2.50 5.80
N ALA A 153 -28.69 3.78 6.14
CA ALA A 153 -27.77 4.51 7.02
C ALA A 153 -27.53 3.77 8.36
N ASP A 154 -28.60 3.23 8.96
CA ASP A 154 -28.52 2.46 10.20
C ASP A 154 -27.72 1.17 10.03
N VAL A 155 -27.89 0.45 8.91
CA VAL A 155 -27.12 -0.77 8.60
C VAL A 155 -25.64 -0.43 8.44
N LEU A 156 -25.32 0.66 7.72
CA LEU A 156 -23.95 1.12 7.54
C LEU A 156 -23.31 1.58 8.86
N GLU A 157 -24.09 2.19 9.76
CA GLU A 157 -23.64 2.62 11.08
C GLU A 157 -23.37 1.44 12.02
N GLN A 158 -24.27 0.47 12.02
CA GLN A 158 -24.20 -0.69 12.91
C GLN A 158 -23.28 -1.80 12.39
N PHE A 159 -22.80 -1.69 11.14
CA PHE A 159 -22.01 -2.73 10.49
C PHE A 159 -20.79 -3.11 11.36
N PRO A 160 -20.61 -4.39 11.74
CA PRO A 160 -19.58 -4.79 12.72
C PRO A 160 -18.15 -4.37 12.36
N ILE A 161 -17.81 -4.39 11.06
CA ILE A 161 -16.49 -3.95 10.57
C ILE A 161 -16.19 -2.51 10.96
N ARG A 162 -17.23 -1.67 11.05
CA ARG A 162 -17.13 -0.26 11.39
C ARG A 162 -16.69 -0.11 12.85
N LYS A 163 -17.39 -0.76 13.78
CA LYS A 163 -17.02 -0.73 15.20
C LYS A 163 -15.58 -1.18 15.46
N MET A 164 -15.13 -2.20 14.72
CA MET A 164 -13.78 -2.73 14.82
C MET A 164 -12.72 -1.74 14.31
N PHE A 165 -12.89 -1.16 13.13
CA PHE A 165 -11.94 -0.19 12.57
C PHE A 165 -11.80 1.09 13.41
N ALA A 166 -12.88 1.54 14.06
CA ALA A 166 -12.82 2.67 14.98
C ALA A 166 -11.83 2.45 16.15
N THR A 167 -11.55 1.19 16.50
CA THR A 167 -10.57 0.86 17.56
C THR A 167 -9.12 0.96 17.09
N TYR A 168 -8.87 0.98 15.77
CA TYR A 168 -7.52 0.99 15.24
C TYR A 168 -6.86 2.36 15.34
N PHE A 169 -7.65 3.43 15.38
CA PHE A 169 -7.09 4.77 15.36
C PHE A 169 -7.10 5.43 16.73
N ARG A 170 -6.01 6.15 17.00
CA ARG A 170 -5.93 7.17 18.03
C ARG A 170 -5.48 8.47 17.42
N ARG A 171 -6.08 9.55 17.91
CA ARG A 171 -5.80 10.88 17.40
C ARG A 171 -4.33 11.22 17.57
N THR A 172 -3.70 11.63 16.48
CA THR A 172 -2.34 12.17 16.47
C THR A 172 -2.38 13.69 16.60
N PRO A 173 -1.67 14.30 17.56
CA PRO A 173 -1.61 15.75 17.70
C PRO A 173 -0.97 16.42 16.47
N LYS A 174 -1.63 17.43 15.90
CA LYS A 174 -1.16 18.12 14.69
C LYS A 174 0.27 18.67 14.83
N HIS A 175 0.66 19.15 16.01
CA HIS A 175 1.99 19.70 16.26
C HIS A 175 3.13 18.67 16.15
N ALA A 176 2.80 17.37 16.27
CA ALA A 176 3.76 16.28 16.11
C ALA A 176 3.97 15.89 14.64
N LEU A 177 3.03 16.21 13.75
CA LEU A 177 3.10 15.83 12.33
C LEU A 177 4.18 16.63 11.59
N ARG A 178 4.88 15.95 10.68
CA ARG A 178 5.84 16.52 9.73
C ARG A 178 5.53 15.98 8.34
N PHE A 179 5.45 16.88 7.36
CA PHE A 179 4.99 16.51 6.02
C PHE A 179 6.16 16.27 5.07
N VAL A 180 6.29 15.04 4.60
CA VAL A 180 7.43 14.62 3.78
C VAL A 180 7.44 15.33 2.43
N ASP A 181 6.27 15.58 1.85
CA ASP A 181 6.09 16.29 0.59
C ASP A 181 6.39 17.80 0.68
N HIS A 182 6.57 18.31 1.91
CA HIS A 182 7.09 19.65 2.21
C HIS A 182 8.60 19.65 2.50
N GLY A 183 9.27 18.51 2.37
CA GLY A 183 10.70 18.36 2.67
C GLY A 183 11.02 18.31 4.16
N GLU A 184 10.03 18.02 5.01
CA GLU A 184 10.22 17.87 6.45
C GLU A 184 10.60 16.42 6.80
N LEU A 185 11.80 15.98 6.42
CA LEU A 185 12.31 14.63 6.73
C LEU A 185 13.53 14.64 7.67
N PRO A 186 13.82 13.51 8.36
CA PRO A 186 15.11 13.32 8.99
C PRO A 186 16.26 13.42 7.98
N ALA A 187 17.47 13.74 8.46
CA ALA A 187 18.65 13.70 7.61
C ALA A 187 18.91 12.25 7.11
N ALA A 188 19.43 12.11 5.87
CA ALA A 188 19.72 10.83 5.23
C ALA A 188 18.52 9.88 5.04
N ILE A 189 17.29 10.38 5.24
CA ILE A 189 16.07 9.67 4.82
C ILE A 189 15.42 10.49 3.73
N THR A 190 15.10 9.83 2.64
CA THR A 190 14.28 10.37 1.57
C THR A 190 12.95 9.63 1.53
N ALA A 191 11.98 10.20 0.83
CA ALA A 191 10.71 9.54 0.56
C ALA A 191 10.34 9.72 -0.91
N VAL A 192 9.74 8.69 -1.52
CA VAL A 192 9.14 8.80 -2.85
C VAL A 192 7.63 8.60 -2.74
N HIS A 193 6.84 9.49 -3.33
CA HIS A 193 5.38 9.36 -3.38
C HIS A 193 4.95 8.24 -4.33
N THR A 194 4.21 7.28 -3.80
CA THR A 194 3.79 6.05 -4.49
C THR A 194 2.28 5.83 -4.38
N PRO A 195 1.47 6.75 -4.93
CA PRO A 195 0.02 6.65 -4.84
C PRO A 195 -0.54 5.44 -5.58
N GLY A 196 -1.77 5.07 -5.25
CA GLY A 196 -2.58 4.08 -5.96
C GLY A 196 -3.18 3.05 -5.02
N HIS A 197 -2.37 2.52 -4.10
CA HIS A 197 -2.90 1.76 -2.96
C HIS A 197 -3.73 2.68 -2.05
N SER A 198 -3.08 3.70 -1.51
CA SER A 198 -3.68 4.89 -0.89
C SER A 198 -3.09 6.15 -1.53
N LEU A 199 -3.73 7.31 -1.36
CA LEU A 199 -3.26 8.58 -1.91
C LEU A 199 -2.01 9.12 -1.21
N ASP A 200 -1.76 8.68 0.01
CA ASP A 200 -0.71 9.18 0.89
C ASP A 200 0.46 8.20 1.02
N CYS A 201 0.46 7.12 0.24
CA CYS A 201 1.53 6.14 0.21
C CYS A 201 2.88 6.77 -0.15
N VAL A 202 3.86 6.50 0.69
CA VAL A 202 5.27 6.82 0.44
C VAL A 202 6.15 5.61 0.72
N VAL A 203 7.20 5.47 -0.10
CA VAL A 203 8.33 4.59 0.22
C VAL A 203 9.41 5.45 0.86
N TYR A 204 9.79 5.12 2.09
CA TYR A 204 10.96 5.73 2.72
C TYR A 204 12.23 5.01 2.31
N TYR A 205 13.28 5.76 2.02
CA TYR A 205 14.59 5.24 1.69
C TYR A 205 15.66 5.82 2.61
N ASP A 206 16.30 4.93 3.37
CA ASP A 206 17.42 5.21 4.23
C ASP A 206 18.73 4.91 3.46
N GLU A 207 19.33 5.98 2.92
CA GLU A 207 20.52 5.89 2.08
C GLU A 207 21.73 5.32 2.83
N ALA A 208 21.83 5.56 4.14
CA ALA A 208 22.94 5.06 4.94
C ALA A 208 22.97 3.52 5.04
N PHE A 209 21.79 2.88 4.91
CA PHE A 209 21.67 1.43 4.96
C PHE A 209 21.37 0.80 3.60
N GLY A 210 21.01 1.60 2.58
CA GLY A 210 20.43 1.09 1.34
C GLY A 210 19.08 0.41 1.59
N LEU A 211 18.32 0.87 2.58
CA LEU A 211 17.08 0.24 3.06
C LEU A 211 15.86 1.02 2.55
N ALA A 212 14.94 0.34 1.89
CA ALA A 212 13.61 0.88 1.55
C ALA A 212 12.51 0.24 2.42
N VAL A 213 11.62 1.08 2.95
CA VAL A 213 10.40 0.67 3.68
C VAL A 213 9.19 1.18 2.89
N PRO A 214 8.48 0.30 2.16
CA PRO A 214 7.60 0.71 1.07
C PRO A 214 6.13 0.95 1.46
N GLY A 215 5.79 0.64 2.72
CA GLY A 215 4.39 0.49 3.09
C GLY A 215 3.72 -0.59 2.25
N ASP A 216 2.42 -0.48 2.07
CA ASP A 216 1.65 -1.46 1.30
C ASP A 216 1.88 -1.40 -0.21
N THR A 217 2.67 -0.43 -0.70
CA THR A 217 3.07 -0.37 -2.11
C THR A 217 3.71 -1.67 -2.59
N ILE A 218 4.54 -2.30 -1.73
CA ILE A 218 5.27 -3.53 -2.03
C ILE A 218 5.06 -4.50 -0.86
N ILE A 219 4.44 -5.65 -1.13
CA ILE A 219 4.14 -6.67 -0.11
C ILE A 219 4.72 -8.02 -0.52
N THR A 220 5.06 -8.85 0.47
CA THR A 220 5.42 -10.26 0.27
C THR A 220 4.47 -11.21 1.00
N THR A 221 4.44 -12.46 0.59
CA THR A 221 3.65 -13.53 1.21
C THR A 221 4.46 -14.82 1.30
N GLY A 222 3.93 -15.79 2.05
CA GLY A 222 4.49 -17.12 2.23
C GLY A 222 5.07 -17.37 3.61
N THR A 223 5.56 -18.58 3.80
CA THR A 223 6.22 -19.03 5.03
C THR A 223 7.67 -19.44 4.74
N PRO A 224 8.65 -19.04 5.56
CA PRO A 224 10.06 -19.39 5.35
C PRO A 224 10.30 -20.89 5.15
N ASP A 225 9.49 -21.74 5.79
CA ASP A 225 9.63 -23.21 5.75
C ASP A 225 9.11 -23.85 4.46
N ASP A 226 8.38 -23.11 3.62
CA ASP A 226 7.81 -23.62 2.37
C ASP A 226 7.98 -22.61 1.23
N ALA A 227 9.06 -22.81 0.47
CA ALA A 227 9.43 -22.00 -0.68
C ALA A 227 8.34 -21.91 -1.77
N SER A 228 7.45 -22.90 -1.86
CA SER A 228 6.35 -22.89 -2.85
C SER A 228 5.28 -21.83 -2.55
N THR A 229 5.26 -21.31 -1.32
CA THR A 229 4.32 -20.26 -0.88
C THR A 229 4.87 -18.85 -1.03
N TRP A 230 6.16 -18.71 -1.37
CA TRP A 230 6.83 -17.42 -1.44
C TRP A 230 6.31 -16.64 -2.65
N GLY A 231 6.00 -15.37 -2.44
CA GLY A 231 5.51 -14.54 -3.53
C GLY A 231 5.50 -13.06 -3.22
N PHE A 232 5.49 -12.29 -4.30
CA PHE A 232 5.14 -10.88 -4.26
C PHE A 232 3.62 -10.72 -4.28
N VAL A 233 3.14 -9.60 -3.72
CA VAL A 233 1.73 -9.24 -3.69
C VAL A 233 1.59 -7.81 -4.17
N VAL A 234 0.64 -7.57 -5.08
CA VAL A 234 0.15 -6.22 -5.38
C VAL A 234 -1.02 -5.93 -4.43
N PRO A 235 -0.96 -4.84 -3.63
CA PRO A 235 -2.00 -4.51 -2.67
C PRO A 235 -3.31 -4.15 -3.37
N ILE A 236 -4.44 -4.23 -2.65
CA ILE A 236 -5.75 -3.74 -3.13
C ILE A 236 -5.71 -2.22 -3.31
N PHE A 237 -6.48 -1.65 -4.24
CA PHE A 237 -6.70 -0.19 -4.27
C PHE A 237 -7.79 0.17 -3.25
N THR A 238 -7.46 0.97 -2.24
CA THR A 238 -8.44 1.36 -1.20
C THR A 238 -9.23 2.62 -1.56
N VAL A 239 -8.95 3.22 -2.72
CA VAL A 239 -9.61 4.40 -3.34
C VAL A 239 -9.83 5.59 -2.40
N LEU A 240 -9.10 5.65 -1.28
CA LEU A 240 -9.22 6.73 -0.30
C LEU A 240 -8.83 8.07 -0.93
N GLY A 241 -9.85 8.86 -1.26
CA GLY A 241 -9.74 10.19 -1.84
C GLY A 241 -9.46 10.24 -3.35
N GLN A 242 -9.54 9.13 -4.07
CA GLN A 242 -9.24 9.05 -5.51
C GLN A 242 -10.35 8.34 -6.29
N SER A 243 -10.60 8.77 -7.53
CA SER A 243 -11.53 8.08 -8.44
C SER A 243 -10.99 6.69 -8.82
N TYR A 244 -11.86 5.84 -9.35
CA TYR A 244 -11.57 4.42 -9.59
C TYR A 244 -10.44 4.20 -10.59
N SER A 245 -10.48 4.90 -11.71
CA SER A 245 -9.39 4.98 -12.70
C SER A 245 -8.14 5.58 -12.07
N ALA A 246 -8.26 6.67 -11.30
CA ALA A 246 -7.12 7.35 -10.71
C ALA A 246 -6.29 6.45 -9.77
N GLY A 247 -6.92 5.57 -8.98
CA GLY A 247 -6.20 4.60 -8.16
C GLY A 247 -5.34 3.65 -8.99
N PHE A 248 -5.94 3.08 -10.04
CA PHE A 248 -5.25 2.22 -10.99
C PHE A 248 -4.12 2.95 -11.73
N GLU A 249 -4.42 4.09 -12.36
CA GLU A 249 -3.45 4.87 -13.14
C GLU A 249 -2.30 5.39 -12.27
N SER A 250 -2.61 5.82 -11.04
CA SER A 250 -1.60 6.20 -10.06
C SER A 250 -0.70 5.04 -9.69
N PHE A 251 -1.25 3.83 -9.55
CA PHE A 251 -0.43 2.65 -9.24
C PHE A 251 0.46 2.25 -10.42
N ILE A 252 -0.05 2.32 -11.66
CA ILE A 252 0.74 2.11 -12.87
C ILE A 252 1.86 3.15 -12.99
N LEU A 253 1.60 4.41 -12.64
CA LEU A 253 2.62 5.44 -12.52
C LEU A 253 3.64 5.14 -11.40
N THR A 254 3.17 4.64 -10.26
CA THR A 254 4.01 4.22 -9.13
C THR A 254 4.98 3.12 -9.52
N ILE A 255 4.55 2.09 -10.26
CA ILE A 255 5.44 1.01 -10.74
C ILE A 255 6.58 1.60 -11.59
N ARG A 256 6.24 2.50 -12.51
CA ARG A 256 7.24 3.18 -13.37
C ARG A 256 8.18 4.07 -12.57
N ARG A 257 7.66 4.83 -11.61
CA ARG A 257 8.48 5.66 -10.70
C ARG A 257 9.42 4.81 -9.86
N LEU A 258 8.96 3.67 -9.36
CA LEU A 258 9.79 2.75 -8.60
C LEU A 258 10.87 2.10 -9.45
N ARG A 259 10.55 1.71 -10.70
CA ARG A 259 11.57 1.26 -11.66
C ARG A 259 12.70 2.28 -11.77
N ARG A 260 12.34 3.54 -12.04
CA ARG A 260 13.28 4.64 -12.17
C ARG A 260 14.04 4.93 -10.87
N PHE A 261 13.34 4.88 -9.73
CA PHE A 261 13.92 5.08 -8.41
C PHE A 261 14.99 4.01 -8.09
N PHE A 262 14.73 2.75 -8.40
CA PHE A 262 15.69 1.65 -8.21
C PHE A 262 16.88 1.71 -9.19
N GLU A 263 16.73 2.36 -10.35
CA GLU A 263 17.86 2.61 -11.28
C GLU A 263 18.83 3.69 -10.77
N ILE A 264 18.35 4.66 -9.99
CA ILE A 264 19.13 5.83 -9.55
C ILE A 264 19.64 5.71 -8.11
N HIS A 265 19.02 4.85 -7.29
CA HIS A 265 19.39 4.66 -5.89
C HIS A 265 19.87 3.24 -5.63
N ASP A 266 20.91 3.10 -4.82
CA ASP A 266 21.46 1.80 -4.38
C ASP A 266 20.58 1.15 -3.29
N VAL A 267 19.38 0.71 -3.69
CA VAL A 267 18.47 -0.01 -2.79
C VAL A 267 18.95 -1.44 -2.63
N ARG A 268 19.66 -1.70 -1.52
CA ARG A 268 20.22 -3.01 -1.15
C ARG A 268 19.19 -3.97 -0.58
N VAL A 269 18.15 -3.44 0.07
CA VAL A 269 17.08 -4.24 0.69
C VAL A 269 15.78 -3.47 0.78
N ILE A 270 14.68 -4.15 0.47
CA ILE A 270 13.32 -3.69 0.78
C ILE A 270 12.76 -4.54 1.92
N ILE A 271 12.21 -3.89 2.95
CA ILE A 271 11.49 -4.57 4.04
C ILE A 271 10.02 -4.17 3.98
N PRO A 272 9.16 -4.99 3.38
CA PRO A 272 7.71 -4.80 3.36
C PRO A 272 7.09 -4.81 4.76
N PRO A 273 6.00 -4.05 4.98
CA PRO A 273 5.24 -4.12 6.23
C PRO A 273 4.55 -5.47 6.41
N HIS A 274 4.25 -6.20 5.33
CA HIS A 274 3.60 -7.50 5.40
C HIS A 274 4.44 -8.59 4.71
N GLY A 275 4.39 -9.78 5.31
CA GLY A 275 5.16 -10.94 4.88
C GLY A 275 6.38 -11.19 5.75
N LYS A 276 7.13 -12.25 5.43
CA LYS A 276 8.31 -12.70 6.20
C LYS A 276 9.61 -12.56 5.43
N PHE A 277 9.56 -11.93 4.25
CA PHE A 277 10.66 -11.86 3.32
C PHE A 277 11.04 -10.41 3.04
N ALA A 278 12.35 -10.16 3.03
CA ALA A 278 12.95 -8.99 2.43
C ALA A 278 13.18 -9.23 0.93
N ILE A 279 13.34 -8.15 0.18
CA ILE A 279 13.62 -8.18 -1.27
C ILE A 279 15.03 -7.65 -1.48
N LEU A 280 15.93 -8.49 -2.02
CA LEU A 280 17.31 -8.12 -2.33
C LEU A 280 17.53 -7.69 -3.79
N ASP A 281 16.56 -7.96 -4.67
CA ASP A 281 16.50 -7.43 -6.04
C ASP A 281 15.21 -6.61 -6.19
N PRO A 282 15.25 -5.28 -5.98
CA PRO A 282 14.11 -4.39 -6.17
C PRO A 282 13.45 -4.49 -7.56
N HIS A 283 14.25 -4.75 -8.61
CA HIS A 283 13.74 -4.87 -9.98
C HIS A 283 12.95 -6.15 -10.21
N ALA A 284 13.16 -7.20 -9.40
CA ALA A 284 12.34 -8.41 -9.46
C ALA A 284 10.88 -8.10 -9.11
N TRP A 285 10.63 -7.24 -8.12
CA TRP A 285 9.26 -6.81 -7.78
C TRP A 285 8.63 -5.98 -8.90
N VAL A 286 9.39 -5.06 -9.50
CA VAL A 286 8.90 -4.24 -10.63
C VAL A 286 8.47 -5.11 -11.82
N LYS A 287 9.32 -6.06 -12.22
CA LYS A 287 9.01 -7.03 -13.30
C LYS A 287 7.79 -7.88 -12.95
N PHE A 288 7.67 -8.30 -11.70
CA PHE A 288 6.49 -9.02 -11.23
C PHE A 288 5.22 -8.16 -11.36
N ALA A 289 5.23 -6.91 -10.87
CA ALA A 289 4.08 -6.03 -10.89
C ALA A 289 3.64 -5.71 -12.34
N GLU A 290 4.59 -5.46 -13.24
CA GLU A 290 4.35 -5.30 -14.68
C GLU A 290 3.68 -6.54 -15.29
N GLY A 291 4.31 -7.70 -15.10
CA GLY A 291 3.79 -8.97 -15.60
C GLY A 291 2.41 -9.32 -15.03
N TYR A 292 2.14 -8.94 -13.78
CA TYR A 292 0.85 -9.10 -13.12
C TYR A 292 -0.26 -8.30 -13.83
N PHE A 293 -0.05 -6.99 -14.05
CA PHE A 293 -1.05 -6.16 -14.72
C PHE A 293 -1.23 -6.51 -16.20
N GLU A 294 -0.14 -6.87 -16.90
CA GLU A 294 -0.26 -7.41 -18.27
C GLU A 294 -1.07 -8.70 -18.31
N SER A 295 -0.85 -9.62 -17.37
CA SER A 295 -1.55 -10.91 -17.34
C SER A 295 -3.03 -10.74 -17.01
N ILE A 296 -3.38 -9.85 -16.08
CA ILE A 296 -4.78 -9.51 -15.79
C ILE A 296 -5.45 -8.91 -17.01
N TYR A 297 -4.79 -7.99 -17.70
CA TYR A 297 -5.34 -7.35 -18.87
C TYR A 297 -5.58 -8.34 -20.02
N ARG A 298 -4.62 -9.24 -20.30
CA ARG A 298 -4.81 -10.31 -21.29
C ARG A 298 -5.99 -11.22 -20.93
N ALA A 299 -6.05 -11.67 -19.68
CA ALA A 299 -7.15 -12.52 -19.22
C ALA A 299 -8.52 -11.81 -19.31
N LEU A 300 -8.56 -10.50 -19.02
CA LEU A 300 -9.75 -9.68 -19.19
C LEU A 300 -10.14 -9.57 -20.67
N LEU A 301 -9.19 -9.31 -21.56
CA LEU A 301 -9.44 -9.20 -23.00
C LEU A 301 -9.93 -10.53 -23.58
N ASP A 302 -9.32 -11.64 -23.20
CA ASP A 302 -9.74 -12.99 -23.59
C ASP A 302 -11.18 -13.25 -23.14
N GLU A 303 -11.53 -12.95 -21.88
CA GLU A 303 -12.89 -13.10 -21.35
C GLU A 303 -13.92 -12.25 -22.10
N LEU A 304 -13.54 -11.03 -22.51
CA LEU A 304 -14.44 -10.12 -23.22
C LEU A 304 -14.54 -10.39 -24.72
N THR A 305 -13.69 -11.23 -25.29
CA THR A 305 -13.63 -11.50 -26.74
C THR A 305 -13.79 -12.98 -27.11
N ASP A 306 -13.85 -13.89 -26.13
CA ASP A 306 -14.12 -15.31 -26.34
C ASP A 306 -15.49 -15.53 -26.98
N GLY A 307 -15.51 -16.11 -28.19
CA GLY A 307 -16.73 -16.24 -29.01
C GLY A 307 -17.18 -14.93 -29.69
N GLY A 308 -16.40 -13.87 -29.61
CA GLY A 308 -16.66 -12.55 -30.20
C GLY A 308 -16.71 -11.44 -29.14
N PRO A 309 -16.63 -10.15 -29.54
CA PRO A 309 -16.67 -9.04 -28.60
C PRO A 309 -17.98 -9.00 -27.81
N ARG A 310 -17.91 -9.11 -26.47
CA ARG A 310 -19.06 -8.99 -25.56
C ARG A 310 -19.74 -7.63 -25.71
N ARG A 311 -21.01 -7.62 -26.09
CA ARG A 311 -21.80 -6.38 -26.27
C ARG A 311 -22.85 -6.14 -25.18
N ASP A 312 -23.17 -7.15 -24.39
CA ASP A 312 -24.12 -6.99 -23.29
C ASP A 312 -23.46 -6.31 -22.08
N PRO A 313 -24.19 -5.44 -21.35
CA PRO A 313 -23.68 -4.81 -20.14
C PRO A 313 -23.22 -5.85 -19.10
N PHE A 314 -22.16 -5.52 -18.37
CA PHE A 314 -21.60 -6.41 -17.33
C PHE A 314 -21.02 -5.62 -16.16
N VAL A 315 -20.95 -6.23 -14.98
CA VAL A 315 -20.20 -5.68 -13.83
C VAL A 315 -18.84 -6.34 -13.73
N ALA A 316 -17.88 -5.70 -13.05
CA ALA A 316 -16.53 -6.23 -12.94
C ALA A 316 -16.46 -7.66 -12.37
N THR A 317 -17.36 -8.05 -11.46
CA THR A 317 -17.41 -9.44 -10.95
C THR A 317 -17.76 -10.50 -12.00
N ASP A 318 -18.44 -10.13 -13.09
CA ASP A 318 -18.85 -11.06 -14.14
C ASP A 318 -17.66 -11.64 -14.91
N VAL A 319 -16.54 -10.92 -14.93
CA VAL A 319 -15.33 -11.29 -15.70
C VAL A 319 -14.20 -11.84 -14.82
N LEU A 320 -14.42 -11.96 -13.50
CA LEU A 320 -13.38 -12.45 -12.59
C LEU A 320 -13.15 -13.96 -12.65
N GLY A 321 -14.11 -14.73 -13.18
CA GLY A 321 -14.07 -16.20 -13.16
C GLY A 321 -12.84 -16.80 -13.84
N ARG A 322 -12.29 -16.11 -14.84
CA ARG A 322 -11.07 -16.52 -15.58
C ARG A 322 -9.81 -15.74 -15.20
N ILE A 323 -9.93 -14.69 -14.39
CA ILE A 323 -8.80 -13.84 -14.01
C ILE A 323 -8.20 -14.37 -12.70
N SER A 324 -7.09 -15.10 -12.82
CA SER A 324 -6.40 -15.66 -11.65
C SER A 324 -5.93 -14.55 -10.70
N SER A 325 -6.06 -14.79 -9.38
CA SER A 325 -5.51 -13.92 -8.34
C SER A 325 -4.04 -14.22 -8.05
N ALA A 326 -3.23 -14.52 -9.06
CA ALA A 326 -1.84 -14.96 -8.90
C ALA A 326 -1.06 -14.03 -7.95
N GLY A 327 -0.75 -14.52 -6.74
CA GLY A 327 -0.04 -13.77 -5.70
C GLY A 327 -0.80 -12.60 -5.06
N ALA A 328 -2.04 -12.31 -5.46
CA ALA A 328 -2.82 -11.20 -4.92
C ALA A 328 -3.85 -11.68 -3.88
N HIS A 329 -4.17 -10.85 -2.90
CA HIS A 329 -5.28 -11.13 -2.00
C HIS A 329 -6.57 -11.28 -2.82
N LYS A 330 -7.50 -12.16 -2.43
CA LYS A 330 -8.79 -12.41 -3.16
C LYS A 330 -9.65 -11.14 -3.38
N MET A 331 -9.29 -10.04 -2.73
CA MET A 331 -9.95 -8.74 -2.86
C MET A 331 -9.16 -7.75 -3.75
N SER A 332 -7.88 -7.99 -4.04
CA SER A 332 -7.05 -7.08 -4.84
C SER A 332 -7.32 -7.21 -6.34
N THR A 333 -7.35 -8.43 -6.89
CA THR A 333 -7.64 -8.62 -8.33
C THR A 333 -8.94 -7.96 -8.76
N PRO A 334 -10.07 -8.09 -8.02
CA PRO A 334 -11.27 -7.34 -8.35
C PRO A 334 -11.05 -5.81 -8.43
N SER A 335 -10.18 -5.21 -7.60
CA SER A 335 -10.00 -3.74 -7.59
C SER A 335 -9.21 -3.31 -8.78
N HIS A 336 -8.25 -4.14 -9.14
CA HIS A 336 -7.38 -3.91 -10.27
C HIS A 336 -8.18 -4.00 -11.57
N VAL A 337 -9.02 -5.05 -11.71
CA VAL A 337 -9.91 -5.21 -12.85
C VAL A 337 -10.91 -4.06 -12.93
N PHE A 338 -11.52 -3.67 -11.81
CA PHE A 338 -12.46 -2.56 -11.79
C PHE A 338 -11.81 -1.23 -12.18
N GLY A 339 -10.69 -0.86 -11.55
CA GLY A 339 -9.95 0.37 -11.90
C GLY A 339 -9.43 0.37 -13.34
N MET A 340 -9.03 -0.79 -13.86
CA MET A 340 -8.64 -0.97 -15.27
C MET A 340 -9.83 -0.76 -16.22
N LEU A 341 -11.00 -1.32 -15.91
CA LEU A 341 -12.23 -1.09 -16.70
C LEU A 341 -12.63 0.39 -16.71
N CYS A 342 -12.53 1.08 -15.57
CA CYS A 342 -12.76 2.53 -15.51
C CYS A 342 -11.76 3.31 -16.39
N SER A 343 -10.47 3.00 -16.34
CA SER A 343 -9.46 3.64 -17.20
C SER A 343 -9.72 3.35 -18.68
N LEU A 344 -10.13 2.13 -19.05
CA LEU A 344 -10.51 1.79 -20.42
C LEU A 344 -11.79 2.52 -20.89
N ALA A 345 -12.73 2.78 -19.99
CA ALA A 345 -13.92 3.58 -20.28
C ALA A 345 -13.56 5.05 -20.54
N GLU A 346 -12.64 5.62 -19.77
CA GLU A 346 -12.12 6.99 -19.97
C GLU A 346 -11.38 7.15 -21.30
N GLU A 347 -10.71 6.09 -21.77
CA GLU A 347 -10.07 6.02 -23.09
C GLU A 347 -11.07 5.74 -24.23
N GLY A 348 -12.36 5.59 -23.92
CA GLY A 348 -13.45 5.48 -24.89
C GLY A 348 -13.78 4.06 -25.36
N PHE A 349 -13.12 3.02 -24.83
CA PHE A 349 -13.37 1.63 -25.23
C PHE A 349 -14.65 1.05 -24.62
N PHE A 350 -15.11 1.59 -23.50
CA PHE A 350 -16.33 1.16 -22.81
C PHE A 350 -17.24 2.35 -22.50
N ASP A 351 -18.54 2.09 -22.54
CA ASP A 351 -19.51 2.86 -21.77
C ASP A 351 -19.50 2.41 -20.31
N MET A 352 -19.73 3.37 -19.41
CA MET A 352 -19.78 3.15 -17.97
C MET A 352 -21.05 3.81 -17.41
N GLU A 353 -21.91 3.02 -16.80
CA GLU A 353 -23.18 3.47 -16.21
C GLU A 353 -23.29 3.00 -14.76
N GLU A 354 -23.55 3.93 -13.84
CA GLU A 354 -23.81 3.60 -12.44
C GLU A 354 -25.31 3.46 -12.18
N ASP A 355 -25.71 2.33 -11.60
CA ASP A 355 -27.05 2.12 -11.07
C ASP A 355 -27.22 2.93 -9.78
N GLU A 356 -28.06 3.97 -9.79
CA GLU A 356 -28.23 4.86 -8.62
C GLU A 356 -28.69 4.12 -7.36
N LYS A 357 -29.42 3.01 -7.52
CA LYS A 357 -30.03 2.26 -6.42
C LYS A 357 -29.06 1.24 -5.84
N THR A 358 -28.43 0.41 -6.68
CA THR A 358 -27.51 -0.63 -6.21
C THR A 358 -26.08 -0.14 -6.07
N ARG A 359 -25.77 1.02 -6.65
CA ARG A 359 -24.42 1.59 -6.84
C ARG A 359 -23.51 0.69 -7.67
N HIS A 360 -24.05 -0.28 -8.41
CA HIS A 360 -23.24 -1.11 -9.31
C HIS A 360 -22.84 -0.31 -10.54
N VAL A 361 -21.61 -0.46 -10.98
CA VAL A 361 -21.14 0.12 -12.23
C VAL A 361 -21.14 -0.95 -13.30
N ARG A 362 -21.93 -0.71 -14.35
CA ARG A 362 -22.03 -1.57 -15.53
C ARG A 362 -21.15 -1.01 -16.64
N PHE A 363 -20.48 -1.90 -17.35
CA PHE A 363 -19.63 -1.61 -18.50
C PHE A 363 -20.23 -2.22 -19.75
N THR A 364 -20.16 -1.50 -20.86
CA THR A 364 -20.57 -1.99 -22.19
C THR A 364 -19.46 -1.71 -23.18
N MET A 365 -18.90 -2.76 -23.81
CA MET A 365 -17.77 -2.58 -24.72
C MET A 365 -18.21 -1.94 -26.05
N ARG A 366 -17.64 -0.78 -26.36
CA ARG A 366 -17.82 -0.05 -27.63
C ARG A 366 -16.86 -0.54 -28.70
N GLU A 367 -15.60 -0.68 -28.33
CA GLU A 367 -14.51 -1.12 -29.18
C GLU A 367 -13.61 -2.07 -28.41
N VAL A 368 -13.03 -3.04 -29.09
CA VAL A 368 -12.08 -3.97 -28.47
C VAL A 368 -10.81 -3.18 -28.13
N PRO A 369 -10.41 -3.10 -26.85
CA PRO A 369 -9.16 -2.45 -26.47
C PRO A 369 -7.95 -3.10 -27.17
N PRO A 370 -6.90 -2.34 -27.53
CA PRO A 370 -5.74 -2.92 -28.21
C PRO A 370 -4.94 -3.87 -27.31
N GLU A 371 -4.54 -5.03 -27.82
CA GLU A 371 -3.83 -6.08 -27.07
C GLU A 371 -2.59 -5.61 -26.29
N ASP A 372 -1.96 -4.52 -26.72
CA ASP A 372 -0.76 -3.93 -26.13
C ASP A 372 -1.02 -2.76 -25.17
N PHE A 373 -2.29 -2.47 -24.82
CA PHE A 373 -2.68 -1.32 -24.00
C PHE A 373 -1.85 -1.21 -22.71
N MET A 374 -1.74 -2.31 -21.95
CA MET A 374 -0.97 -2.29 -20.70
C MET A 374 0.53 -2.18 -20.90
N ALA A 375 1.08 -2.83 -21.93
CA ALA A 375 2.49 -2.69 -22.26
C ALA A 375 2.82 -1.23 -22.59
N ARG A 376 1.96 -0.54 -23.36
CA ARG A 376 2.11 0.89 -23.65
C ARG A 376 2.02 1.76 -22.39
N LYS A 377 1.03 1.56 -21.52
CA LYS A 377 0.89 2.31 -20.25
C LYS A 377 2.10 2.12 -19.32
N LEU A 378 2.67 0.91 -19.25
CA LEU A 378 3.84 0.59 -18.43
C LEU A 378 5.18 1.05 -19.04
N ALA A 379 5.25 1.23 -20.36
CA ALA A 379 6.43 1.72 -21.07
C ALA A 379 6.55 3.25 -21.11
N GLN A 380 5.46 3.98 -20.86
CA GLN A 380 5.48 5.45 -20.79
C GLN A 380 6.49 5.95 -19.75
N ASP A 381 7.26 6.99 -20.07
CA ASP A 381 8.13 7.66 -19.10
C ASP A 381 7.29 8.19 -17.92
N PRO A 382 7.62 7.83 -16.65
CA PRO A 382 6.95 8.42 -15.49
C PRO A 382 7.22 9.91 -15.32
N GLY A 383 8.16 10.47 -16.07
CA GLY A 383 8.64 11.83 -15.92
C GLY A 383 9.38 12.01 -14.60
N PHE A 384 9.10 13.10 -13.90
CA PHE A 384 9.73 13.39 -12.62
C PHE A 384 9.35 12.36 -11.53
N VAL A 385 10.35 11.79 -10.87
CA VAL A 385 10.18 10.96 -9.67
C VAL A 385 10.16 11.90 -8.45
N PRO A 386 9.03 12.03 -7.73
CA PRO A 386 8.90 12.96 -6.61
C PRO A 386 9.64 12.43 -5.38
N VAL A 387 10.98 12.57 -5.39
CA VAL A 387 11.84 12.26 -4.26
C VAL A 387 11.91 13.50 -3.34
N TYR A 388 11.48 13.31 -2.11
CA TYR A 388 11.53 14.32 -1.05
C TYR A 388 12.73 14.06 -0.14
N SER A 389 13.40 15.14 0.26
CA SER A 389 14.47 15.10 1.25
C SER A 389 14.37 16.27 2.20
N ARG A 390 15.18 16.27 3.26
CA ARG A 390 15.27 17.41 4.17
C ARG A 390 15.65 18.68 3.42
N GLY A 391 14.87 19.74 3.58
CA GLY A 391 15.16 21.07 3.02
C GLY A 391 14.53 21.35 1.64
N GLY A 392 13.69 20.45 1.13
CA GLY A 392 12.87 20.67 -0.06
C GLY A 392 12.89 19.48 -1.02
N ARG A 393 12.29 19.66 -2.19
CA ARG A 393 12.35 18.67 -3.27
C ARG A 393 13.75 18.69 -3.86
N VAL A 394 14.48 17.60 -3.74
CA VAL A 394 15.66 17.38 -4.57
C VAL A 394 15.14 16.99 -5.94
N ALA A 395 15.33 17.86 -6.92
CA ALA A 395 15.11 17.46 -8.29
C ALA A 395 16.17 16.40 -8.62
N ALA A 396 15.78 15.13 -8.61
CA ALA A 396 16.54 14.10 -9.30
C ALA A 396 16.28 14.28 -10.81
N SER A 397 16.80 15.36 -11.40
CA SER A 397 17.03 15.40 -12.83
C SER A 397 18.31 14.60 -13.09
N LEU A 398 18.25 13.64 -14.01
CA LEU A 398 19.45 13.07 -14.59
C LEU A 398 20.34 14.16 -15.20
#